data_AF-A0A0E0Q072-F1
#
_entry.id   AF-A0A0E0Q072-F1
#
_cell.length_a   1.000
_cell.length_b   1.000
_cell.length_c   1.000
_cell.angle_alpha   90.00
_cell.angle_beta   90.00
_cell.angle_gamma   90.00
#
_symmetry.space_group_name_H-M   'P 1'
#
loop_
_entity.id
_entity.type
_entity.pdbx_description
1 polymer ?
#
loop_
_entity_poly.entity_id
_entity_poly.type
_entity_poly.pdbx_seq_one_letter_code
_entity_poly.pdbx_strand_id
1 'polypeptide(L)'
;MLLVDGEPVSASASPTFGSSRGGSGGRELVAALMGNPGLRAASERLRAEPERRISSGPEEDDADAAAAAAPRHVYVFQREFATVDPARVELVGTDEVTTCVGVVIRNNKTGMTSISHMDFPKIVEGGLKQMLELLGDDNAPFDVHLIGGFDDVSTKVVHSAGRKHIKQEGYSYPLCCRILEVLYKSRQQFHLRTFCVLGSNTTTDSYGNTRPIIGGFVVETSSGAVNPASFEMNSRCPDEIVRRIRVSVSSYDPNWQGRLLETYDTHSDAFEIAPACWMPDWAEMASSLNQLSDSEVLLQCSTSPAAEPPHFVENERRIWRYLIENPYWQDTFPKYKPRVFHRTSDGRCLCAVGQCRFHCTLLLGRNCASSASTQRFAISTV
;
A
#
# COMPACT_ATOMS: atom_id res chain seq x y z
N MET A 1 21.60 -8.83 8.55
CA MET A 1 22.66 -7.79 8.59
C MET A 1 22.24 -6.63 7.72
N LEU A 2 22.10 -5.43 8.29
CA LEU A 2 21.77 -4.20 7.57
C LEU A 2 23.05 -3.43 7.24
N LEU A 3 23.20 -3.04 5.98
CA LEU A 3 24.38 -2.40 5.40
C LEU A 3 24.00 -1.05 4.80
N VAL A 4 24.88 -0.07 4.92
CA VAL A 4 24.82 1.22 4.22
C VAL A 4 26.19 1.47 3.62
N ASP A 5 26.25 1.78 2.32
CA ASP A 5 27.51 1.97 1.58
C ASP A 5 28.49 0.78 1.71
N GLY A 6 27.95 -0.43 1.91
CA GLY A 6 28.72 -1.66 2.09
C GLY A 6 29.11 -1.97 3.53
N GLU A 7 28.91 -1.04 4.46
CA GLU A 7 29.32 -1.17 5.86
C GLU A 7 28.13 -1.54 6.78
N PRO A 8 28.34 -2.43 7.78
CA PRO A 8 27.32 -2.74 8.77
C PRO A 8 26.87 -1.52 9.57
N VAL A 9 25.56 -1.35 9.68
CA VAL A 9 24.97 -0.33 10.56
C VAL A 9 25.32 -0.68 12.00
N SER A 10 26.05 0.19 12.68
CA SER A 10 26.34 0.04 14.10
C SER A 10 25.22 0.67 14.92
N ALA A 11 24.39 -0.13 15.60
CA ALA A 11 23.56 0.40 16.67
C ALA A 11 24.50 0.78 17.83
N SER A 12 24.61 2.07 18.15
CA SER A 12 25.43 2.52 19.27
C SER A 12 24.85 1.96 20.56
N ALA A 13 25.42 0.87 21.09
CA ALA A 13 25.10 0.40 22.42
C ALA A 13 25.53 1.46 23.44
N SER A 14 24.59 2.27 23.92
CA SER A 14 24.80 3.02 25.15
C SER A 14 24.49 2.07 26.31
N PRO A 15 25.46 1.68 27.15
CA PRO A 15 25.19 0.84 28.30
C PRO A 15 24.78 1.74 29.46
N THR A 16 23.49 1.97 29.62
CA THR A 16 22.95 2.49 30.88
C THR A 16 21.80 1.62 31.37
N PHE A 17 22.18 0.72 32.28
CA PHE A 17 21.40 0.11 33.35
C PHE A 17 20.01 -0.44 33.01
N GLY A 18 19.98 -1.76 32.89
CA GLY A 18 18.95 -2.62 33.49
C GLY A 18 17.49 -2.18 33.35
N SER A 19 16.88 -2.46 32.19
CA SER A 19 15.45 -2.80 32.16
C SER A 19 15.14 -3.59 30.90
N SER A 20 14.73 -4.84 31.09
CA SER A 20 14.13 -5.67 30.06
C SER A 20 12.80 -5.06 29.61
N ARG A 21 12.79 -4.37 28.46
CA ARG A 21 11.60 -4.15 27.61
C ARG A 21 12.04 -3.61 26.25
N GLY A 22 11.92 -4.43 25.22
CA GLY A 22 12.31 -4.11 23.84
C GLY A 22 11.62 -2.83 23.33
N GLY A 23 12.43 -1.88 22.84
CA GLY A 23 11.91 -0.62 22.31
C GLY A 23 12.97 0.44 21.98
N SER A 24 14.22 0.31 22.44
CA SER A 24 15.28 1.30 22.16
C SER A 24 15.94 1.14 20.78
N GLY A 25 16.13 -0.10 20.30
CA GLY A 25 16.94 -0.38 19.10
C GLY A 25 16.42 0.27 17.82
N GLY A 26 15.11 0.26 17.56
CA GLY A 26 14.54 0.87 16.36
C GLY A 26 14.74 2.39 16.29
N ARG A 27 14.69 3.07 17.45
CA ARG A 27 14.87 4.53 17.54
C ARG A 27 16.31 4.95 17.28
N GLU A 28 17.27 4.20 17.85
CA GLU A 28 18.70 4.39 17.61
C GLU A 28 19.05 4.18 16.13
N LEU A 29 18.46 3.14 15.50
CA LEU A 29 18.63 2.89 14.06
C LEU A 29 18.09 4.05 13.22
N VAL A 30 16.87 4.55 13.49
CA VAL A 30 16.32 5.71 12.77
C VAL A 30 17.26 6.91 12.90
N ALA A 31 17.69 7.24 14.12
CA ALA A 31 18.58 8.39 14.34
C ALA A 31 19.91 8.26 13.59
N ALA A 32 20.54 7.08 13.63
CA ALA A 32 21.79 6.81 12.93
C ALA A 32 21.63 6.92 11.40
N LEU A 33 20.56 6.35 10.85
CA LEU A 33 20.33 6.31 9.40
C LEU A 33 19.88 7.66 8.83
N MET A 34 19.10 8.45 9.58
CA MET A 34 18.78 9.83 9.23
C MET A 34 20.02 10.73 9.18
N GLY A 35 21.03 10.43 10.01
CA GLY A 35 22.31 11.14 10.05
C GLY A 35 23.32 10.69 8.99
N ASN A 36 23.08 9.58 8.28
CA ASN A 36 24.04 9.02 7.34
C ASN A 36 24.14 9.89 6.06
N PRO A 37 25.34 10.36 5.67
CA PRO A 37 25.51 11.23 4.50
C PRO A 37 25.10 10.59 3.16
N GLY A 38 25.40 9.30 2.96
CA GLY A 38 25.08 8.58 1.72
C GLY A 38 23.57 8.45 1.52
N LEU A 39 22.85 8.08 2.58
CA LEU A 39 21.39 8.00 2.56
C LEU A 39 20.72 9.37 2.40
N ARG A 40 21.24 10.41 3.05
CA ARG A 40 20.75 11.78 2.88
C ARG A 40 20.89 12.24 1.42
N ALA A 41 22.06 12.02 0.83
CA ALA A 41 22.30 12.34 -0.58
C ALA A 41 21.40 11.52 -1.53
N ALA A 42 21.12 10.24 -1.21
CA ALA A 42 20.18 9.43 -1.97
C ALA A 42 18.75 9.97 -1.91
N SER A 43 18.28 10.37 -0.72
CA SER A 43 16.97 10.99 -0.55
C SER A 43 16.88 12.36 -1.24
N GLU A 44 17.95 13.17 -1.19
CA GLU A 44 18.03 14.43 -1.95
C GLU A 44 17.90 14.23 -3.45
N ARG A 45 18.58 13.23 -4.01
CA ARG A 45 18.45 12.88 -5.44
C ARG A 45 17.03 12.45 -5.77
N LEU A 46 16.46 11.54 -4.98
CA LEU A 46 15.09 11.07 -5.20
C LEU A 46 14.07 12.22 -5.19
N ARG A 47 14.20 13.18 -4.26
CA ARG A 47 13.31 14.35 -4.19
C ARG A 47 13.50 15.35 -5.34
N ALA A 48 14.67 15.33 -5.97
CA ALA A 48 14.97 16.22 -7.10
C ALA A 48 14.45 15.65 -8.43
N GLU A 49 14.16 14.35 -8.50
CA GLU A 49 13.55 13.72 -9.67
C GLU A 49 12.11 14.22 -9.87
N PRO A 50 11.69 14.46 -11.12
CA PRO A 50 10.31 14.83 -11.41
C PRO A 50 9.36 13.67 -11.10
N GLU A 51 8.18 14.01 -10.57
CA GLU A 51 7.12 13.01 -10.36
C GLU A 51 6.63 12.46 -11.71
N ARG A 52 6.66 11.13 -11.84
CA ARG A 52 6.16 10.42 -13.02
C ARG A 52 4.67 10.11 -12.84
N ARG A 53 3.84 10.57 -13.76
CA ARG A 53 2.43 10.21 -13.81
C ARG A 53 2.24 8.90 -14.58
N ILE A 54 1.72 7.87 -13.91
CA ILE A 54 1.51 6.53 -14.48
C ILE A 54 0.04 6.35 -14.87
N SER A 55 -0.20 6.14 -16.16
CA SER A 55 -1.52 5.86 -16.74
C SER A 55 -1.57 4.46 -17.37
N SER A 56 -2.78 3.95 -17.59
CA SER A 56 -2.99 2.62 -18.19
C SER A 56 -3.08 2.61 -19.73
N GLY A 57 -2.62 3.69 -20.39
CA GLY A 57 -2.71 3.88 -21.85
C GLY A 57 -3.87 4.79 -22.25
N PRO A 58 -4.01 5.15 -23.54
CA PRO A 58 -5.09 6.03 -24.00
C PRO A 58 -6.46 5.38 -23.74
N GLU A 59 -7.39 6.18 -23.24
CA GLU A 59 -8.81 5.83 -23.23
C GLU A 59 -9.29 5.71 -24.69
N GLU A 60 -10.33 4.91 -24.94
CA GLU A 60 -10.81 4.53 -26.30
C GLU A 60 -11.13 5.73 -27.22
N ASP A 61 -11.17 6.96 -26.69
CA ASP A 61 -11.52 8.19 -27.41
C ASP A 61 -10.31 8.95 -28.01
N ASP A 62 -9.05 8.55 -27.74
CA ASP A 62 -7.85 9.25 -28.24
C ASP A 62 -7.18 8.50 -29.41
N ALA A 63 -7.80 8.57 -30.58
CA ALA A 63 -7.41 7.83 -31.79
C ALA A 63 -6.05 8.26 -32.42
N ASP A 64 -5.49 9.39 -31.99
CA ASP A 64 -4.30 10.01 -32.59
C ASP A 64 -3.00 9.73 -31.80
N ALA A 65 -3.07 9.08 -30.63
CA ALA A 65 -1.87 8.69 -29.89
C ALA A 65 -1.28 7.42 -30.50
N ALA A 66 -0.14 7.55 -31.18
CA ALA A 66 0.67 6.40 -31.61
C ALA A 66 0.94 5.50 -30.39
N ALA A 67 0.27 4.35 -30.34
CA ALA A 67 0.18 3.49 -29.17
C ALA A 67 1.52 2.82 -28.86
N ALA A 68 2.41 3.53 -28.16
CA ALA A 68 3.36 2.87 -27.29
C ALA A 68 2.51 2.13 -26.25
N ALA A 69 2.64 0.80 -26.20
CA ALA A 69 1.93 0.00 -25.21
C ALA A 69 2.23 0.56 -23.81
N ALA A 70 1.17 0.82 -23.04
CA ALA A 70 1.34 1.28 -21.66
C ALA A 70 2.21 0.27 -20.89
N PRO A 71 3.14 0.73 -20.03
CA PRO A 71 4.03 -0.17 -19.33
C PRO A 71 3.23 -1.15 -18.49
N ARG A 72 3.60 -2.43 -18.55
CA ARG A 72 2.98 -3.44 -17.69
C ARG A 72 3.36 -3.15 -16.24
N HIS A 73 2.39 -2.67 -15.49
CA HIS A 73 2.63 -2.26 -14.12
C HIS A 73 1.72 -2.97 -13.12
N VAL A 74 2.21 -3.07 -11.90
CA VAL A 74 1.47 -3.55 -10.74
C VAL A 74 1.42 -2.43 -9.70
N TYR A 75 0.21 -1.97 -9.41
CA TYR A 75 -0.06 -1.01 -8.36
C TYR A 75 -0.40 -1.74 -7.05
N VAL A 76 0.13 -1.28 -5.93
CA VAL A 76 -0.09 -1.84 -4.58
C VAL A 76 -0.79 -0.81 -3.71
N PHE A 77 -1.97 -1.14 -3.15
CA PHE A 77 -2.64 -0.27 -2.18
C PHE A 77 -2.01 -0.38 -0.79
N GLN A 78 -2.41 0.54 0.10
CA GLN A 78 -2.16 0.42 1.52
C GLN A 78 -2.44 -0.99 2.04
N ARG A 79 -1.54 -1.48 2.90
CA ARG A 79 -1.57 -2.82 3.52
C ARG A 79 -1.39 -4.00 2.57
N GLU A 80 -1.22 -3.76 1.28
CA GLU A 80 -0.93 -4.79 0.29
C GLU A 80 0.59 -4.96 0.07
N PHE A 81 0.94 -6.09 -0.54
CA PHE A 81 2.25 -6.29 -1.15
C PHE A 81 2.13 -7.07 -2.45
N ALA A 82 3.17 -6.95 -3.27
CA ALA A 82 3.39 -7.75 -4.45
C ALA A 82 4.87 -8.11 -4.58
N THR A 83 5.16 -9.24 -5.23
CA THR A 83 6.50 -9.62 -5.67
C THR A 83 6.42 -9.88 -7.16
N VAL A 84 7.29 -9.22 -7.93
CA VAL A 84 7.22 -9.20 -9.38
C VAL A 84 8.53 -9.67 -10.01
N ASP A 85 8.39 -10.42 -11.09
CA ASP A 85 9.48 -10.82 -11.99
C ASP A 85 9.72 -9.71 -13.03
N PRO A 86 10.95 -9.17 -13.15
CA PRO A 86 11.27 -8.18 -14.17
C PRO A 86 11.04 -8.64 -15.61
N ALA A 87 10.94 -9.96 -15.86
CA ALA A 87 10.58 -10.49 -17.18
C ALA A 87 9.09 -10.28 -17.55
N ARG A 88 8.24 -9.94 -16.57
CA ARG A 88 6.78 -9.86 -16.74
C ARG A 88 6.21 -8.48 -16.45
N VAL A 89 6.73 -7.84 -15.41
CA VAL A 89 6.27 -6.54 -14.94
C VAL A 89 7.40 -5.54 -15.13
N GLU A 90 7.12 -4.42 -15.80
CA GLU A 90 8.09 -3.36 -16.08
C GLU A 90 8.16 -2.36 -14.93
N LEU A 91 7.02 -2.07 -14.30
CA LEU A 91 6.88 -1.10 -13.22
C LEU A 91 6.10 -1.67 -12.05
N VAL A 92 6.54 -1.41 -10.82
CA VAL A 92 5.74 -1.73 -9.62
C VAL A 92 5.79 -0.56 -8.65
N GLY A 93 4.65 -0.16 -8.09
CA GLY A 93 4.61 1.05 -7.28
C GLY A 93 3.36 1.21 -6.42
N THR A 94 3.34 2.31 -5.69
CA THR A 94 2.26 2.72 -4.81
C THR A 94 2.24 4.25 -4.75
N ASP A 95 1.07 4.84 -4.50
CA ASP A 95 0.94 6.23 -4.07
C ASP A 95 0.03 6.31 -2.83
N GLU A 96 -0.44 7.52 -2.50
CA GLU A 96 -1.24 7.81 -1.30
C GLU A 96 -0.50 7.48 0.01
N VAL A 97 0.84 7.51 -0.01
CA VAL A 97 1.70 7.20 1.13
C VAL A 97 1.85 8.46 1.99
N THR A 98 0.89 8.70 2.88
CA THR A 98 0.92 9.82 3.85
C THR A 98 1.77 9.46 5.07
N THR A 99 1.16 8.90 6.12
CA THR A 99 1.88 8.43 7.32
C THR A 99 2.43 7.02 7.19
N CYS A 100 1.97 6.28 6.18
CA CYS A 100 2.44 4.96 5.81
C CYS A 100 3.88 5.00 5.27
N VAL A 101 4.50 3.83 5.10
CA VAL A 101 5.83 3.70 4.49
C VAL A 101 5.79 2.62 3.43
N GLY A 102 6.20 2.97 2.22
CA GLY A 102 6.49 2.01 1.17
C GLY A 102 7.84 1.35 1.40
N VAL A 103 7.87 0.02 1.34
CA VAL A 103 9.10 -0.78 1.50
C VAL A 103 9.31 -1.58 0.23
N VAL A 104 10.47 -1.39 -0.40
CA VAL A 104 10.94 -2.20 -1.54
C VAL A 104 12.08 -3.07 -1.08
N ILE A 105 12.04 -4.36 -1.44
CA ILE A 105 13.14 -5.31 -1.27
C ILE A 105 13.38 -5.97 -2.62
N ARG A 106 14.58 -5.80 -3.17
CA ARG A 106 14.96 -6.32 -4.48
C ARG A 106 16.10 -7.31 -4.34
N ASN A 107 15.95 -8.49 -4.94
CA ASN A 107 17.03 -9.46 -5.04
C ASN A 107 18.05 -8.95 -6.09
N ASN A 108 19.29 -8.72 -5.67
CA ASN A 108 20.30 -8.11 -6.55
C ASN A 108 20.76 -9.03 -7.68
N LYS A 109 20.59 -10.34 -7.53
CA LYS A 109 21.01 -11.33 -8.50
C LYS A 109 19.92 -11.64 -9.52
N THR A 110 18.68 -11.84 -9.07
CA THR A 110 17.57 -12.22 -9.96
C THR A 110 16.78 -11.03 -10.50
N GLY A 111 16.84 -9.88 -9.80
CA GLY A 111 16.01 -8.72 -10.09
C GLY A 111 14.56 -8.84 -9.63
N MET A 112 14.18 -9.98 -9.03
CA MET A 112 12.90 -10.13 -8.35
C MET A 112 12.71 -8.98 -7.36
N THR A 113 11.58 -8.28 -7.46
CA THR A 113 11.33 -7.06 -6.70
C THR A 113 10.04 -7.23 -5.92
N SER A 114 10.10 -7.08 -4.61
CA SER A 114 8.91 -7.02 -3.76
C SER A 114 8.71 -5.61 -3.24
N ILE A 115 7.47 -5.13 -3.30
CA ILE A 115 7.05 -3.86 -2.73
C ILE A 115 5.84 -4.07 -1.83
N SER A 116 5.80 -3.33 -0.73
CA SER A 116 4.65 -3.25 0.15
C SER A 116 4.36 -1.81 0.55
N HIS A 117 3.11 -1.54 0.88
CA HIS A 117 2.67 -0.27 1.46
C HIS A 117 2.28 -0.54 2.91
N MET A 118 3.19 -0.32 3.86
CA MET A 118 2.97 -0.63 5.27
C MET A 118 2.33 0.55 6.00
N ASP A 119 1.29 0.29 6.78
CA ASP A 119 0.53 1.32 7.51
C ASP A 119 0.56 1.14 9.03
N PHE A 120 1.05 0.00 9.52
CA PHE A 120 0.95 -0.35 10.93
C PHE A 120 2.14 -1.18 11.46
N PRO A 121 2.76 -0.83 12.60
CA PRO A 121 3.91 -1.57 13.12
C PRO A 121 3.69 -3.08 13.34
N LYS A 122 2.46 -3.51 13.67
CA LYS A 122 2.20 -4.93 13.97
C LYS A 122 2.19 -5.84 12.76
N ILE A 123 2.07 -5.30 11.54
CA ILE A 123 2.11 -6.10 10.31
C ILE A 123 3.54 -6.24 9.75
N VAL A 124 4.49 -5.44 10.22
CA VAL A 124 5.84 -5.34 9.64
C VAL A 124 6.58 -6.68 9.65
N GLU A 125 6.54 -7.42 10.76
CA GLU A 125 7.33 -8.66 10.88
C GLU A 125 6.77 -9.78 9.99
N GLY A 126 5.46 -10.01 10.02
CA GLY A 126 4.82 -10.97 9.12
C GLY A 126 4.89 -10.54 7.66
N GLY A 127 4.72 -9.25 7.38
CA GLY A 127 4.82 -8.68 6.05
C GLY A 127 6.20 -8.83 5.41
N LEU A 128 7.26 -8.45 6.12
CA LEU A 128 8.64 -8.63 5.63
C LEU A 128 8.96 -10.11 5.42
N LYS A 129 8.46 -11.01 6.28
CA LYS A 129 8.60 -12.45 6.09
C LYS A 129 7.93 -12.90 4.78
N GLN A 130 6.67 -12.49 4.53
CA GLN A 130 5.94 -12.81 3.29
C GLN A 130 6.70 -12.32 2.05
N MET A 131 7.21 -11.09 2.08
CA MET A 131 7.98 -10.52 0.95
C MET A 131 9.25 -11.33 0.67
N LEU A 132 10.00 -11.72 1.71
CA LEU A 132 11.25 -12.46 1.57
C LEU A 132 11.05 -13.89 1.06
N GLU A 133 9.96 -14.56 1.47
CA GLU A 133 9.63 -15.92 1.02
C GLU A 133 9.46 -16.01 -0.51
N LEU A 134 9.02 -14.92 -1.17
CA LEU A 134 8.80 -14.87 -2.61
C LEU A 134 10.00 -14.35 -3.42
N LEU A 135 11.03 -13.82 -2.76
CA LEU A 135 12.22 -13.25 -3.42
C LEU A 135 13.31 -14.29 -3.74
N GLY A 136 13.10 -15.54 -3.33
CA GLY A 136 14.04 -16.64 -3.48
C GLY A 136 15.14 -16.65 -2.42
N ASP A 137 15.76 -17.83 -2.25
CA ASP A 137 16.84 -18.07 -1.27
C ASP A 137 18.12 -18.47 -1.99
N ASP A 138 18.76 -17.50 -2.64
CA ASP A 138 20.03 -17.67 -3.35
C ASP A 138 21.23 -17.12 -2.59
N ASN A 139 21.05 -16.78 -1.30
CA ASN A 139 22.00 -16.09 -0.43
C ASN A 139 22.52 -14.76 -0.99
N ALA A 140 21.86 -14.18 -2.01
CA ALA A 140 22.22 -12.87 -2.52
C ALA A 140 21.80 -11.77 -1.52
N PRO A 141 22.57 -10.69 -1.39
CA PRO A 141 22.12 -9.51 -0.69
C PRO A 141 20.91 -8.87 -1.38
N PHE A 142 20.04 -8.26 -0.59
CA PHE A 142 18.87 -7.52 -1.07
C PHE A 142 19.11 -6.01 -1.01
N ASP A 143 18.75 -5.30 -2.07
CA ASP A 143 18.63 -3.84 -2.02
C ASP A 143 17.30 -3.46 -1.39
N VAL A 144 17.31 -2.46 -0.50
CA VAL A 144 16.14 -2.00 0.25
C VAL A 144 15.93 -0.50 0.06
N HIS A 145 14.67 -0.11 -0.17
CA HIS A 145 14.24 1.29 -0.23
C HIS A 145 13.07 1.51 0.72
N LEU A 146 13.18 2.51 1.61
CA LEU A 146 12.11 2.98 2.48
C LEU A 146 11.75 4.41 2.07
N ILE A 147 10.50 4.61 1.64
CA ILE A 147 10.01 5.89 1.11
C ILE A 147 8.60 6.14 1.64
N GLY A 148 8.30 7.39 2.00
CA GLY A 148 7.00 7.77 2.56
C GLY A 148 7.11 8.10 4.04
N GLY A 149 5.98 8.37 4.68
CA GLY A 149 5.95 8.90 6.04
C GLY A 149 6.54 10.32 6.08
N PHE A 150 6.22 11.06 7.11
CA PHE A 150 6.76 12.39 7.36
C PHE A 150 6.78 12.64 8.87
N ASP A 151 7.26 13.79 9.32
CA ASP A 151 7.18 14.19 10.73
C ASP A 151 5.74 14.60 11.05
N ASP A 152 4.89 13.59 11.17
CA ASP A 152 3.48 13.74 11.51
C ASP A 152 3.30 13.88 13.03
N VAL A 153 2.41 14.78 13.42
CA VAL A 153 2.09 15.01 14.83
C VAL A 153 0.72 14.40 15.11
N SER A 154 0.70 13.28 15.83
CA SER A 154 -0.55 12.70 16.32
C SER A 154 -0.71 12.95 17.82
N THR A 155 -1.80 13.58 18.22
CA THR A 155 -2.25 13.66 19.62
C THR A 155 -3.13 12.47 19.95
N LYS A 156 -2.53 11.30 20.19
CA LYS A 156 -3.30 10.16 20.73
C LYS A 156 -3.44 10.27 22.25
N VAL A 157 -4.68 10.28 22.72
CA VAL A 157 -5.00 10.02 24.13
C VAL A 157 -4.90 8.51 24.35
N VAL A 158 -3.81 8.06 24.97
CA VAL A 158 -3.66 6.63 25.30
C VAL A 158 -4.20 6.42 26.71
N HIS A 159 -5.26 5.62 26.83
CA HIS A 159 -5.74 5.12 28.12
C HIS A 159 -4.88 3.92 28.53
N SER A 160 -4.03 4.09 29.53
CA SER A 160 -3.28 2.98 30.15
C SER A 160 -3.39 3.09 31.67
N ALA A 161 -3.90 2.04 32.30
CA ALA A 161 -3.92 1.83 33.76
C ALA A 161 -4.27 3.08 34.60
N GLY A 162 -5.36 3.78 34.24
CA GLY A 162 -5.90 4.89 35.05
C GLY A 162 -5.13 6.21 34.99
N ARG A 163 -4.10 6.36 34.13
CA ARG A 163 -3.42 7.64 33.89
C ARG A 163 -3.53 8.06 32.43
N LYS A 164 -4.06 9.26 32.19
CA LYS A 164 -4.12 9.90 30.86
C LYS A 164 -2.70 10.32 30.47
N HIS A 165 -2.05 9.55 29.60
CA HIS A 165 -0.79 9.97 28.99
C HIS A 165 -1.08 10.48 27.57
N ILE A 166 -0.74 11.75 27.32
CA ILE A 166 -0.69 12.29 25.97
C ILE A 166 0.62 11.80 25.37
N LYS A 167 0.54 10.81 24.46
CA LYS A 167 1.69 10.41 23.66
C LYS A 167 1.61 11.23 22.37
N GLN A 168 2.41 12.28 22.28
CA GLN A 168 2.65 13.00 21.03
C GLN A 168 3.67 12.20 20.22
N GLU A 169 3.24 11.07 19.68
CA GLU A 169 4.05 10.28 18.77
C GLU A 169 3.17 10.04 17.54
N GLY A 170 3.61 10.57 16.39
CA GLY A 170 2.98 10.35 15.11
C GLY A 170 2.88 8.86 14.73
N TYR A 171 2.30 8.59 13.59
CA TYR A 171 2.16 7.26 13.00
C TYR A 171 3.42 6.82 12.26
N SER A 172 4.11 7.74 11.57
CA SER A 172 5.24 7.42 10.69
C SER A 172 6.46 6.96 11.49
N TYR A 173 6.78 7.63 12.60
CA TYR A 173 7.98 7.36 13.38
C TYR A 173 8.01 5.96 14.02
N PRO A 174 6.95 5.50 14.72
CA PRO A 174 6.88 4.12 15.22
C PRO A 174 6.96 3.06 14.11
N LEU A 175 6.37 3.34 12.94
CA LEU A 175 6.40 2.44 11.80
C LEU A 175 7.83 2.30 11.25
N CYS A 176 8.53 3.42 11.04
CA CYS A 176 9.94 3.44 10.63
C CYS A 176 10.83 2.68 11.61
N CYS A 177 10.66 2.92 12.93
CA CYS A 177 11.40 2.22 13.97
C CYS A 177 11.22 0.70 13.86
N ARG A 178 9.99 0.25 13.63
CA ARG A 178 9.67 -1.18 13.57
C ARG A 178 10.20 -1.84 12.30
N ILE A 179 10.12 -1.19 11.15
CA ILE A 179 10.68 -1.71 9.88
C ILE A 179 12.19 -1.93 10.04
N LEU A 180 12.92 -0.91 10.51
CA LEU A 180 14.36 -1.01 10.70
C LEU A 180 14.75 -2.05 11.76
N GLU A 181 14.00 -2.16 12.85
CA GLU A 181 14.24 -3.19 13.87
C GLU A 181 14.16 -4.60 13.29
N VAL A 182 13.15 -4.88 12.46
CA VAL A 182 12.98 -6.21 11.85
C VAL A 182 14.07 -6.47 10.80
N LEU A 183 14.37 -5.51 9.92
CA LEU A 183 15.45 -5.63 8.94
C LEU A 183 16.81 -5.86 9.60
N TYR A 184 17.11 -5.13 10.67
CA TYR A 184 18.37 -5.23 11.40
C TYR A 184 18.55 -6.61 12.06
N LYS A 185 17.48 -7.14 12.68
CA LYS A 185 17.51 -8.46 13.36
C LYS A 185 17.49 -9.65 12.40
N SER A 186 17.12 -9.42 11.13
CA SER A 186 17.07 -10.49 10.15
C SER A 186 18.47 -11.02 9.81
N ARG A 187 18.52 -12.33 9.53
CA ARG A 187 19.76 -13.03 9.12
C ARG A 187 20.15 -12.71 7.68
N GLN A 188 19.19 -12.28 6.86
CA GLN A 188 19.44 -11.88 5.47
C GLN A 188 20.29 -10.61 5.41
N GLN A 189 21.01 -10.42 4.31
CA GLN A 189 21.82 -9.23 4.08
C GLN A 189 21.01 -8.19 3.31
N PHE A 190 20.91 -6.97 3.87
CA PHE A 190 20.16 -5.86 3.28
C PHE A 190 21.07 -4.67 3.06
N HIS A 191 21.15 -4.17 1.83
CA HIS A 191 21.76 -2.89 1.51
C HIS A 191 20.67 -1.83 1.46
N LEU A 192 20.63 -0.97 2.47
CA LEU A 192 19.70 0.15 2.47
C LEU A 192 20.19 1.20 1.46
N ARG A 193 19.48 1.33 0.34
CA ARG A 193 19.82 2.23 -0.77
C ARG A 193 19.15 3.58 -0.67
N THR A 194 17.93 3.60 -0.13
CA THR A 194 17.13 4.83 0.03
C THR A 194 16.43 4.81 1.37
N PHE A 195 16.53 5.93 2.09
CA PHE A 195 15.85 6.16 3.36
C PHE A 195 15.24 7.56 3.34
N CYS A 196 14.17 7.71 2.53
CA CYS A 196 13.46 8.97 2.31
C CYS A 196 12.15 8.95 3.09
N VAL A 197 12.28 9.02 4.41
CA VAL A 197 11.17 8.99 5.38
C VAL A 197 11.31 10.12 6.39
N LEU A 198 10.24 10.39 7.17
CA LEU A 198 10.26 11.37 8.28
C LEU A 198 10.79 12.73 7.81
N GLY A 199 11.65 13.40 8.57
CA GLY A 199 12.28 14.67 8.18
C GLY A 199 12.93 14.72 6.81
N SER A 200 13.35 13.59 6.22
CA SER A 200 13.88 13.55 4.85
C SER A 200 12.77 13.62 3.80
N ASN A 201 11.52 13.39 4.18
CA ASN A 201 10.33 13.46 3.36
C ASN A 201 9.30 14.48 3.90
N THR A 202 9.67 15.32 4.87
CA THR A 202 8.78 16.35 5.44
C THR A 202 8.92 17.67 4.69
N THR A 203 7.79 18.28 4.34
CA THR A 203 7.70 19.71 4.02
C THR A 203 6.54 20.34 4.77
N THR A 204 6.38 21.66 4.66
CA THR A 204 5.32 22.42 5.31
C THR A 204 4.50 23.16 4.25
N ASP A 205 3.19 23.20 4.43
CA ASP A 205 2.30 24.00 3.61
C ASP A 205 2.31 25.50 4.01
N SER A 206 1.55 26.32 3.29
CA SER A 206 1.39 27.75 3.59
C SER A 206 0.73 28.05 4.93
N TYR A 207 0.08 27.05 5.54
CA TYR A 207 -0.64 27.16 6.80
C TYR A 207 0.16 26.62 7.99
N GLY A 208 1.37 26.10 7.77
CA GLY A 208 2.22 25.53 8.80
C GLY A 208 1.97 24.03 9.06
N ASN A 209 1.13 23.36 8.28
CA ASN A 209 0.91 21.91 8.43
C ASN A 209 2.05 21.13 7.79
N THR A 210 2.52 20.09 8.46
CA THR A 210 3.49 19.14 7.88
C THR A 210 2.81 18.21 6.90
N ARG A 211 3.50 17.88 5.80
CA ARG A 211 3.03 16.98 4.74
C ARG A 211 4.21 16.23 4.09
N PRO A 212 3.98 15.08 3.45
CA PRO A 212 5.04 14.38 2.74
C PRO A 212 5.46 15.17 1.49
N ILE A 213 6.75 15.09 1.13
CA ILE A 213 7.28 15.60 -0.14
C ILE A 213 6.96 14.61 -1.27
N ILE A 214 7.27 13.33 -1.03
CA ILE A 214 6.99 12.22 -1.93
C ILE A 214 5.82 11.43 -1.33
N GLY A 215 4.66 11.50 -1.98
CA GLY A 215 3.46 10.75 -1.63
C GLY A 215 3.26 9.45 -2.42
N GLY A 216 4.15 9.16 -3.37
CA GLY A 216 4.11 7.94 -4.18
C GLY A 216 5.39 7.74 -4.96
N PHE A 217 5.65 6.49 -5.35
CA PHE A 217 6.83 6.11 -6.10
C PHE A 217 6.60 4.85 -6.93
N VAL A 218 7.47 4.67 -7.92
CA VAL A 218 7.49 3.51 -8.81
C VAL A 218 8.91 2.98 -8.93
N VAL A 219 9.03 1.66 -9.03
CA VAL A 219 10.28 0.94 -9.27
C VAL A 219 10.27 0.42 -10.69
N GLU A 220 11.30 0.75 -11.45
CA GLU A 220 11.59 0.07 -12.72
C GLU A 220 12.27 -1.27 -12.41
N THR A 221 11.61 -2.37 -12.74
CA THR A 221 12.01 -3.71 -12.27
C THR A 221 13.32 -4.18 -12.91
N SER A 222 13.56 -3.79 -14.17
CA SER A 222 14.74 -4.15 -14.95
C SER A 222 16.03 -3.58 -14.33
N SER A 223 15.98 -2.34 -13.85
CA SER A 223 17.13 -1.62 -13.30
C SER A 223 17.14 -1.57 -11.77
N GLY A 224 15.98 -1.68 -11.12
CA GLY A 224 15.79 -1.37 -9.70
C GLY A 224 15.70 0.13 -9.40
N ALA A 225 15.66 1.00 -10.43
CA ALA A 225 15.58 2.44 -10.23
C ALA A 225 14.24 2.86 -9.60
N VAL A 226 14.30 3.70 -8.58
CA VAL A 226 13.12 4.22 -7.89
C VAL A 226 12.93 5.70 -8.22
N ASN A 227 11.70 6.07 -8.61
CA ASN A 227 11.35 7.44 -9.01
C ASN A 227 10.06 7.86 -8.29
N PRO A 228 9.90 9.15 -7.92
CA PRO A 228 8.62 9.67 -7.46
C PRO A 228 7.55 9.45 -8.53
N ALA A 229 6.34 9.07 -8.12
CA ALA A 229 5.26 8.78 -9.03
C ALA A 229 3.87 8.98 -8.42
N SER A 230 2.91 9.29 -9.29
CA SER A 230 1.49 9.29 -9.03
C SER A 230 0.77 8.39 -10.03
N PHE A 231 -0.31 7.75 -9.59
CA PHE A 231 -1.08 6.81 -10.41
C PHE A 231 -2.45 7.38 -10.69
N GLU A 232 -2.81 7.45 -11.97
CA GLU A 232 -4.18 7.76 -12.37
C GLU A 232 -5.17 6.69 -11.88
N MET A 233 -6.43 7.07 -11.75
CA MET A 233 -7.45 6.18 -11.18
C MET A 233 -7.58 4.84 -11.94
N ASN A 234 -7.45 4.87 -13.27
CA ASN A 234 -7.51 3.67 -14.11
C ASN A 234 -6.24 2.78 -14.06
N SER A 235 -5.11 3.31 -13.59
CA SER A 235 -3.86 2.55 -13.44
C SER A 235 -3.73 1.86 -12.07
N ARG A 236 -4.68 2.12 -11.15
CA ARG A 236 -4.75 1.44 -9.85
C ARG A 236 -5.55 0.14 -9.88
N CYS A 237 -6.06 -0.23 -11.06
CA CYS A 237 -6.80 -1.45 -11.31
C CYS A 237 -5.96 -2.73 -11.11
N PRO A 238 -6.60 -3.91 -11.00
CA PRO A 238 -8.05 -4.17 -10.99
C PRO A 238 -8.69 -4.02 -9.60
N ASP A 239 -10.03 -4.07 -9.58
CA ASP A 239 -10.88 -4.22 -8.38
C ASP A 239 -10.61 -3.22 -7.25
N GLU A 240 -10.33 -1.97 -7.64
CA GLU A 240 -9.92 -0.86 -6.76
C GLU A 240 -10.74 -0.77 -5.46
N ILE A 241 -12.07 -0.78 -5.56
CA ILE A 241 -12.96 -0.65 -4.40
C ILE A 241 -12.85 -1.84 -3.45
N VAL A 242 -12.86 -3.07 -3.96
CA VAL A 242 -12.75 -4.27 -3.12
C VAL A 242 -11.39 -4.33 -2.44
N ARG A 243 -10.32 -3.97 -3.15
CA ARG A 243 -8.97 -3.89 -2.58
C ARG A 243 -8.87 -2.85 -1.46
N ARG A 244 -9.46 -1.67 -1.65
CA ARG A 244 -9.56 -0.65 -0.59
C ARG A 244 -10.39 -1.11 0.60
N ILE A 245 -11.51 -1.81 0.38
CA ILE A 245 -12.31 -2.42 1.46
C ILE A 245 -11.46 -3.35 2.31
N ARG A 246 -10.61 -4.19 1.68
CA ARG A 246 -9.73 -5.12 2.41
C ARG A 246 -8.84 -4.40 3.41
N VAL A 247 -8.37 -3.19 3.12
CA VAL A 247 -7.56 -2.39 4.05
C VAL A 247 -8.29 -2.16 5.37
N SER A 248 -9.54 -1.72 5.31
CA SER A 248 -10.36 -1.40 6.47
C SER A 248 -10.79 -2.65 7.25
N VAL A 249 -11.27 -3.67 6.54
CA VAL A 249 -11.92 -4.83 7.17
C VAL A 249 -10.92 -5.90 7.63
N SER A 250 -9.74 -6.00 7.00
CA SER A 250 -8.72 -7.01 7.35
C SER A 250 -8.20 -6.90 8.78
N SER A 251 -8.35 -5.76 9.44
CA SER A 251 -8.03 -5.59 10.87
C SER A 251 -8.87 -6.50 11.78
N TYR A 252 -10.06 -6.91 11.33
CA TYR A 252 -11.00 -7.72 12.09
C TYR A 252 -11.05 -9.18 11.64
N ASP A 253 -10.45 -9.51 10.49
CA ASP A 253 -10.35 -10.86 9.97
C ASP A 253 -9.12 -11.58 10.58
N PRO A 254 -9.30 -12.64 11.39
CA PRO A 254 -8.18 -13.34 12.01
C PRO A 254 -7.17 -13.91 11.01
N ASN A 255 -7.57 -14.18 9.76
CA ASN A 255 -6.67 -14.72 8.73
C ASN A 255 -5.59 -13.71 8.29
N TRP A 256 -5.86 -12.41 8.48
CA TRP A 256 -4.97 -11.32 8.09
C TRP A 256 -4.23 -10.69 9.28
N GLN A 257 -4.38 -11.24 10.48
CA GLN A 257 -3.73 -10.71 11.67
C GLN A 257 -2.20 -10.78 11.55
N GLY A 258 -1.54 -9.61 11.59
CA GLY A 258 -0.09 -9.50 11.50
C GLY A 258 0.49 -9.76 10.09
N ARG A 259 -0.35 -9.78 9.05
CA ARG A 259 0.04 -10.05 7.66
C ARG A 259 -0.28 -8.87 6.75
N LEU A 260 0.46 -8.79 5.65
CA LEU A 260 0.10 -7.99 4.49
C LEU A 260 -0.90 -8.74 3.62
N LEU A 261 -1.68 -7.97 2.85
CA LEU A 261 -2.67 -8.46 1.91
C LEU A 261 -1.99 -8.86 0.59
N GLU A 262 -2.15 -10.12 0.20
CA GLU A 262 -1.66 -10.66 -1.06
C GLU A 262 -2.55 -10.17 -2.21
N THR A 263 -1.94 -9.81 -3.36
CA THR A 263 -2.66 -9.14 -4.47
C THR A 263 -2.26 -9.55 -5.88
N TYR A 264 -1.04 -10.03 -6.09
CA TYR A 264 -0.52 -10.33 -7.42
C TYR A 264 0.34 -11.59 -7.36
N ASP A 265 0.04 -12.52 -8.26
CA ASP A 265 0.88 -13.69 -8.53
C ASP A 265 1.67 -13.46 -9.82
N THR A 266 2.99 -13.32 -9.66
CA THR A 266 3.89 -13.12 -10.79
C THR A 266 4.03 -14.34 -11.68
N HIS A 267 3.75 -15.56 -11.20
CA HIS A 267 3.89 -16.76 -12.02
C HIS A 267 2.79 -16.86 -13.07
N SER A 268 1.54 -16.59 -12.66
CA SER A 268 0.37 -16.57 -13.55
C SER A 268 0.12 -15.20 -14.22
N ASP A 269 0.87 -14.16 -13.86
CA ASP A 269 0.61 -12.77 -14.27
C ASP A 269 -0.85 -12.37 -14.04
N ALA A 270 -1.32 -12.61 -12.81
CA ALA A 270 -2.69 -12.40 -12.40
C ALA A 270 -2.77 -11.66 -11.08
N PHE A 271 -3.77 -10.78 -10.96
CA PHE A 271 -4.15 -10.23 -9.67
C PHE A 271 -5.09 -11.21 -8.98
N GLU A 272 -4.63 -11.78 -7.87
CA GLU A 272 -5.42 -12.66 -7.01
C GLU A 272 -5.82 -11.92 -5.74
N ILE A 273 -7.01 -11.31 -5.77
CA ILE A 273 -7.52 -10.55 -4.65
C ILE A 273 -8.08 -11.54 -3.63
N ALA A 274 -7.26 -11.87 -2.64
CA ALA A 274 -7.60 -12.85 -1.62
C ALA A 274 -8.77 -12.38 -0.74
N PRO A 275 -9.65 -13.31 -0.30
CA PRO A 275 -10.83 -12.95 0.48
C PRO A 275 -10.52 -12.20 1.76
N ALA A 276 -11.36 -11.23 2.10
CA ALA A 276 -11.42 -10.65 3.44
C ALA A 276 -12.87 -10.66 3.93
N CYS A 277 -13.07 -11.11 5.16
CA CYS A 277 -14.38 -11.15 5.79
C CYS A 277 -14.67 -9.82 6.48
N TRP A 278 -15.91 -9.33 6.34
CA TRP A 278 -16.44 -8.24 7.17
C TRP A 278 -17.75 -8.65 7.84
N MET A 279 -17.99 -8.07 9.00
CA MET A 279 -19.20 -8.30 9.77
C MET A 279 -20.35 -7.43 9.20
N PRO A 280 -21.62 -7.86 9.30
CA PRO A 280 -22.76 -7.10 8.75
C PRO A 280 -22.92 -5.67 9.31
N ASP A 281 -22.45 -5.42 10.53
CA ASP A 281 -22.44 -4.10 11.17
C ASP A 281 -21.57 -3.07 10.43
N TRP A 282 -20.66 -3.51 9.55
CA TRP A 282 -19.92 -2.61 8.66
C TRP A 282 -20.84 -1.80 7.75
N ALA A 283 -21.99 -2.34 7.34
CA ALA A 283 -22.94 -1.59 6.53
C ALA A 283 -23.59 -0.44 7.33
N GLU A 284 -23.90 -0.67 8.60
CA GLU A 284 -24.41 0.36 9.51
C GLU A 284 -23.34 1.42 9.79
N MET A 285 -22.11 0.99 10.08
CA MET A 285 -20.97 1.89 10.30
C MET A 285 -20.69 2.75 9.05
N ALA A 286 -20.66 2.13 7.87
CA ALA A 286 -20.50 2.81 6.59
C ALA A 286 -21.64 3.80 6.34
N SER A 287 -22.89 3.44 6.66
CA SER A 287 -24.04 4.36 6.55
C SER A 287 -23.90 5.56 7.49
N SER A 288 -23.44 5.37 8.73
CA SER A 288 -23.22 6.47 9.67
C SER A 288 -22.09 7.39 9.21
N LEU A 289 -20.94 6.83 8.79
CA LEU A 289 -19.81 7.60 8.29
C LEU A 289 -20.17 8.38 7.02
N ASN A 290 -20.97 7.80 6.13
CA ASN A 290 -21.37 8.44 4.89
C ASN A 290 -22.30 9.65 5.08
N GLN A 291 -22.90 9.83 6.26
CA GLN A 291 -23.71 11.01 6.61
C GLN A 291 -22.87 12.19 7.12
N LEU A 292 -21.60 11.98 7.44
CA LEU A 292 -20.70 13.03 7.91
C LEU A 292 -20.35 14.00 6.79
N SER A 293 -20.04 15.24 7.17
CA SER A 293 -19.44 16.23 6.26
C SER A 293 -18.02 15.84 5.86
N ASP A 294 -17.50 16.38 4.76
CA ASP A 294 -16.17 16.03 4.26
C ASP A 294 -15.05 16.33 5.28
N SER A 295 -15.19 17.41 6.05
CA SER A 295 -14.23 17.75 7.12
C SER A 295 -14.28 16.76 8.29
N GLU A 296 -15.47 16.28 8.66
CA GLU A 296 -15.64 15.23 9.68
C GLU A 296 -15.08 13.89 9.18
N VAL A 297 -15.30 13.54 7.92
CA VAL A 297 -14.70 12.35 7.29
C VAL A 297 -13.19 12.42 7.37
N LEU A 298 -12.58 13.53 6.92
CA LEU A 298 -11.13 13.73 7.01
C LEU A 298 -10.64 13.58 8.45
N LEU A 299 -11.25 14.28 9.40
CA LEU A 299 -10.79 14.28 10.78
C LEU A 299 -10.93 12.93 11.48
N GLN A 300 -11.96 12.15 11.15
CA GLN A 300 -12.25 10.87 11.80
C GLN A 300 -11.59 9.67 11.12
N CYS A 301 -11.40 9.72 9.80
CA CYS A 301 -10.99 8.57 9.00
C CYS A 301 -9.54 8.66 8.49
N SER A 302 -8.92 9.83 8.51
CA SER A 302 -7.51 10.01 8.12
C SER A 302 -6.57 9.97 9.32
N THR A 303 -5.35 9.44 9.08
CA THR A 303 -4.24 9.54 10.04
C THR A 303 -3.53 10.91 10.00
N SER A 304 -3.71 11.66 8.91
CA SER A 304 -3.10 12.96 8.63
C SER A 304 -4.04 13.87 7.81
N PRO A 305 -5.12 14.41 8.41
CA PRO A 305 -6.19 15.10 7.67
C PRO A 305 -5.73 16.26 6.77
N ALA A 306 -4.67 16.97 7.15
CA ALA A 306 -4.12 18.10 6.37
C ALA A 306 -3.19 17.67 5.22
N ALA A 307 -2.81 16.39 5.16
CA ALA A 307 -1.88 15.84 4.18
C ALA A 307 -2.54 14.86 3.19
N GLU A 308 -3.84 14.57 3.36
CA GLU A 308 -4.56 13.69 2.44
C GLU A 308 -4.73 14.32 1.05
N PRO A 309 -4.75 13.49 -0.02
CA PRO A 309 -5.00 13.97 -1.35
C PRO A 309 -6.45 14.46 -1.52
N PRO A 310 -6.73 15.33 -2.51
CA PRO A 310 -8.06 15.92 -2.69
C PRO A 310 -9.20 14.90 -2.87
N HIS A 311 -8.90 13.72 -3.40
CA HIS A 311 -9.87 12.66 -3.68
C HIS A 311 -10.06 11.66 -2.52
N PHE A 312 -9.44 11.88 -1.35
CA PHE A 312 -9.55 10.98 -0.19
C PHE A 312 -11.00 10.74 0.23
N VAL A 313 -11.77 11.81 0.46
CA VAL A 313 -13.16 11.71 0.94
C VAL A 313 -14.05 11.03 -0.10
N GLU A 314 -13.87 11.34 -1.38
CA GLU A 314 -14.62 10.70 -2.46
C GLU A 314 -14.37 9.18 -2.48
N ASN A 315 -13.11 8.75 -2.31
CA ASN A 315 -12.76 7.34 -2.24
C ASN A 315 -13.40 6.64 -1.03
N GLU A 316 -13.36 7.24 0.15
CA GLU A 316 -14.04 6.71 1.35
C GLU A 316 -15.55 6.54 1.11
N ARG A 317 -16.20 7.53 0.50
CA ARG A 317 -17.63 7.44 0.17
C ARG A 317 -17.95 6.33 -0.82
N ARG A 318 -17.07 6.07 -1.81
CA ARG A 318 -17.23 4.96 -2.75
C ARG A 318 -17.11 3.60 -2.04
N ILE A 319 -16.16 3.47 -1.11
CA ILE A 319 -15.99 2.27 -0.26
C ILE A 319 -17.25 2.02 0.57
N TRP A 320 -17.75 3.04 1.27
CA TRP A 320 -18.92 2.91 2.13
C TRP A 320 -20.19 2.58 1.35
N ARG A 321 -20.39 3.20 0.18
CA ARG A 321 -21.52 2.86 -0.70
C ARG A 321 -21.51 1.38 -1.08
N TYR A 322 -20.35 0.85 -1.45
CA TYR A 322 -20.22 -0.57 -1.77
C TYR A 322 -20.56 -1.46 -0.58
N LEU A 323 -20.08 -1.13 0.63
CA LEU A 323 -20.39 -1.91 1.85
C LEU A 323 -21.88 -1.87 2.23
N ILE A 324 -22.55 -0.74 2.01
CA ILE A 324 -24.00 -0.59 2.21
C ILE A 324 -24.79 -1.46 1.22
N GLU A 325 -24.37 -1.46 -0.06
CA GLU A 325 -25.03 -2.23 -1.13
C GLU A 325 -24.70 -3.74 -1.06
N ASN A 326 -23.55 -4.10 -0.48
CA ASN A 326 -23.04 -5.48 -0.38
C ASN A 326 -22.65 -5.82 1.08
N PRO A 327 -23.63 -5.89 2.01
CA PRO A 327 -23.37 -6.07 3.43
C PRO A 327 -22.76 -7.44 3.77
N TYR A 328 -22.94 -8.43 2.90
CA TYR A 328 -22.42 -9.78 3.08
C TYR A 328 -21.18 -9.99 2.21
N TRP A 329 -20.02 -10.19 2.84
CA TRP A 329 -18.76 -10.44 2.13
C TRP A 329 -18.82 -11.63 1.17
N GLN A 330 -19.70 -12.60 1.43
CA GLN A 330 -19.93 -13.78 0.60
C GLN A 330 -20.40 -13.42 -0.82
N ASP A 331 -21.03 -12.27 -1.01
CA ASP A 331 -21.42 -11.79 -2.34
C ASP A 331 -20.20 -11.29 -3.13
N THR A 332 -19.20 -10.75 -2.42
CA THR A 332 -17.94 -10.29 -3.02
C THR A 332 -16.94 -11.44 -3.21
N PHE A 333 -16.85 -12.36 -2.25
CA PHE A 333 -15.98 -13.54 -2.28
C PHE A 333 -16.80 -14.84 -2.13
N PRO A 334 -17.52 -15.27 -3.17
CA PRO A 334 -18.32 -16.49 -3.12
C PRO A 334 -17.50 -17.71 -2.75
N LYS A 335 -17.98 -18.47 -1.76
CA LYS A 335 -17.31 -19.67 -1.23
C LYS A 335 -15.88 -19.40 -0.73
N TYR A 336 -15.60 -18.18 -0.29
CA TYR A 336 -14.27 -17.77 0.20
C TYR A 336 -13.18 -18.00 -0.85
N LYS A 337 -13.50 -17.78 -2.13
CA LYS A 337 -12.54 -17.85 -3.22
C LYS A 337 -11.97 -16.47 -3.56
N PRO A 338 -10.69 -16.37 -3.94
CA PRO A 338 -10.12 -15.12 -4.42
C PRO A 338 -10.81 -14.66 -5.70
N ARG A 339 -10.79 -13.34 -5.95
CA ARG A 339 -11.21 -12.74 -7.22
C ARG A 339 -9.96 -12.61 -8.09
N VAL A 340 -9.97 -13.31 -9.22
CA VAL A 340 -8.79 -13.45 -10.09
C VAL A 340 -8.99 -12.59 -11.34
N PHE A 341 -7.99 -11.79 -11.65
CA PHE A 341 -7.97 -10.93 -12.83
C PHE A 341 -6.71 -11.20 -13.65
N HIS A 342 -6.88 -11.48 -14.94
CA HIS A 342 -5.78 -11.70 -15.87
C HIS A 342 -5.54 -10.46 -16.70
N ARG A 343 -4.27 -10.17 -16.96
CA ARG A 343 -3.89 -9.11 -17.89
C ARG A 343 -4.20 -9.53 -19.33
N THR A 344 -4.82 -8.65 -20.09
CA THR A 344 -5.07 -8.82 -21.52
C THR A 344 -3.92 -8.26 -22.35
N SER A 345 -3.89 -8.60 -23.64
CA SER A 345 -2.84 -8.15 -24.57
C SER A 345 -2.78 -6.64 -24.75
N ASP A 346 -3.87 -5.94 -24.48
CA ASP A 346 -3.98 -4.47 -24.50
C ASP A 346 -3.64 -3.83 -23.13
N GLY A 347 -3.16 -4.62 -22.16
CA GLY A 347 -2.73 -4.14 -20.84
C GLY A 347 -3.84 -4.01 -19.79
N ARG A 348 -5.12 -4.16 -20.18
CA ARG A 348 -6.27 -4.15 -19.25
C ARG A 348 -6.27 -5.41 -18.37
N CYS A 349 -7.04 -5.41 -17.29
CA CYS A 349 -7.23 -6.57 -16.42
C CYS A 349 -8.70 -7.01 -16.45
N LEU A 350 -8.95 -8.26 -16.84
CA LEU A 350 -10.30 -8.83 -16.91
C LEU A 350 -10.52 -9.86 -15.81
N CYS A 351 -11.68 -9.78 -15.16
CA CYS A 351 -12.07 -10.74 -14.14
C CYS A 351 -12.36 -12.12 -14.76
N ALA A 352 -11.94 -13.18 -14.07
CA ALA A 352 -12.23 -14.55 -14.47
C ALA A 352 -13.74 -14.82 -14.55
N VAL A 353 -14.14 -15.60 -15.55
CA VAL A 353 -15.55 -15.86 -15.88
C VAL A 353 -16.31 -16.38 -14.66
N GLY A 354 -17.43 -15.71 -14.33
CA GLY A 354 -18.32 -16.12 -13.24
C GLY A 354 -17.89 -15.71 -11.83
N GLN A 355 -16.78 -14.98 -11.66
CA GLN A 355 -16.33 -14.49 -10.35
C GLN A 355 -16.84 -13.08 -10.03
N CYS A 356 -16.86 -12.17 -11.02
CA CYS A 356 -17.38 -10.82 -10.83
C CYS A 356 -18.80 -10.72 -11.39
N ARG A 357 -19.81 -10.63 -10.52
CA ARG A 357 -21.16 -10.23 -10.95
C ARG A 357 -21.15 -8.73 -11.29
N PHE A 358 -21.49 -8.40 -12.53
CA PHE A 358 -21.88 -7.06 -13.02
C PHE A 358 -21.34 -5.86 -12.22
N HIS A 359 -20.02 -5.62 -12.24
CA HIS A 359 -19.45 -4.37 -11.68
C HIS A 359 -18.30 -3.80 -12.54
N CYS A 360 -17.98 -4.44 -13.67
CA CYS A 360 -16.94 -3.95 -14.58
C CYS A 360 -17.41 -2.81 -15.50
N THR A 361 -18.62 -2.28 -15.32
CA THR A 361 -19.25 -1.33 -16.26
C THR A 361 -19.46 0.08 -15.69
N LEU A 362 -18.97 0.39 -14.48
CA LEU A 362 -19.18 1.70 -13.85
C LEU A 362 -17.99 2.68 -13.98
N LEU A 363 -17.01 2.38 -14.83
CA LEU A 363 -15.91 3.30 -15.16
C LEU A 363 -16.18 4.19 -16.37
N LEU A 364 -17.34 4.05 -17.04
CA LEU A 364 -17.73 4.95 -18.13
C LEU A 364 -19.11 5.50 -17.82
N GLY A 365 -19.22 6.83 -17.72
CA GLY A 365 -20.47 7.56 -17.53
C GLY A 365 -21.43 7.43 -18.71
N ARG A 366 -21.97 6.22 -18.94
CA ARG A 366 -23.05 5.98 -19.91
C ARG A 366 -24.12 5.08 -19.31
N ASN A 367 -25.32 5.64 -19.21
CA ASN A 367 -26.57 4.90 -19.07
C ASN A 367 -26.68 3.85 -20.18
N CYS A 368 -26.48 2.57 -19.86
CA CYS A 368 -27.00 1.51 -20.71
C CYS A 368 -28.45 1.25 -20.32
N ALA A 369 -29.35 1.80 -21.14
CA ALA A 369 -30.75 1.48 -21.13
C ALA A 369 -30.94 -0.05 -21.20
N SER A 370 -31.86 -0.53 -20.38
CA SER A 370 -32.30 -1.90 -20.31
C SER A 370 -32.78 -2.41 -21.68
N SER A 371 -32.19 -3.50 -22.15
CA SER A 371 -32.89 -4.46 -23.02
C SER A 371 -32.98 -5.79 -22.27
N ALA A 372 -33.89 -5.82 -21.28
CA ALA A 372 -34.32 -7.07 -20.67
C ALA A 372 -35.20 -7.81 -21.68
N SER A 373 -34.61 -8.70 -22.47
CA SER A 373 -35.37 -9.75 -23.16
C SER A 373 -35.81 -10.77 -22.13
N THR A 374 -37.12 -10.83 -21.95
CA THR A 374 -37.87 -11.73 -21.08
C THR A 374 -37.53 -13.19 -21.36
N GLN A 375 -37.02 -13.92 -20.37
CA GLN A 375 -37.20 -15.37 -20.32
C GLN A 375 -37.70 -15.78 -18.94
N ARG A 376 -39.01 -16.03 -18.90
CA ARG A 376 -39.74 -16.69 -17.82
C ARG A 376 -39.19 -18.11 -17.68
N PHE A 377 -38.80 -18.51 -16.47
CA PHE A 377 -38.87 -19.91 -16.08
C PHE A 377 -39.91 -20.06 -14.97
N ALA A 378 -40.97 -20.77 -15.33
CA ALA A 378 -42.02 -21.24 -14.45
C ALA A 378 -41.48 -22.34 -13.54
N ILE A 379 -41.85 -22.31 -12.27
CA ILE A 379 -41.88 -23.51 -11.44
C ILE A 379 -43.26 -23.58 -10.80
N SER A 380 -43.94 -24.67 -11.15
CA SER A 380 -45.25 -25.11 -10.66
C SER A 380 -45.16 -25.51 -9.18
N THR A 381 -46.19 -25.12 -8.45
CA THR A 381 -46.72 -25.76 -7.23
C THR A 381 -46.70 -27.28 -7.28
N VAL A 382 -46.25 -27.92 -6.19
CA VAL A 382 -47.10 -28.63 -5.20
C VAL A 382 -46.55 -28.34 -3.81
#